data_AF-A0A7V6YE75-F1
#
_entry.id   AF-A0A7V6YE75-F1
#
_cell.length_a   1.000
_cell.length_b   1.000
_cell.length_c   1.000
_cell.angle_alpha   90.00
_cell.angle_beta   90.00
_cell.angle_gamma   90.00
#
_symmetry.space_group_name_H-M   'P 1'
#
loop_
_entity.id
_entity.type
_entity.pdbx_description
1 polymer ?
#
loop_
_entity_poly.entity_id
_entity_poly.type
_entity_poly.pdbx_seq_one_letter_code
_entity_poly.pdbx_strand_id
1 'polypeptide(L)'
;AAAEACGGYVRLYSRPGKGTRLKAVFRYSHLDRPPLGDLAGSICVFLAGARDLQLRYVHRKKGRRLVFDSRAFAAEHGVTSFAEPQGFQRLLTGLQVQLHQL
;
A
#
# COMPACT_ATOMS: atom_id res chain seq x y z
N ALA A 1 -0.25 12.94 15.25
CA ALA A 1 1.21 13.10 15.48
C ALA A 1 1.97 13.43 14.18
N ALA A 2 2.42 12.46 13.35
CA ALA A 2 3.34 12.75 12.23
C ALA A 2 2.76 13.66 11.12
N ALA A 3 1.52 13.39 10.68
CA ALA A 3 0.86 14.21 9.65
C ALA A 3 0.65 15.66 10.10
N GLU A 4 0.23 15.87 11.34
CA GLU A 4 -0.01 17.20 11.93
C GLU A 4 1.30 17.95 12.16
N ALA A 5 2.34 17.26 12.63
CA ALA A 5 3.69 17.82 12.76
C ALA A 5 4.26 18.31 11.42
N CYS A 6 3.79 17.75 10.31
CA CYS A 6 4.15 18.18 8.95
C CYS A 6 3.17 19.20 8.36
N GLY A 7 2.43 19.95 9.19
CA GLY A 7 1.44 20.94 8.75
C GLY A 7 0.24 20.35 8.01
N GLY A 8 -0.07 19.08 8.29
CA GLY A 8 -1.15 18.32 7.69
C GLY A 8 -2.22 17.90 8.69
N TYR A 9 -2.93 16.80 8.41
CA TYR A 9 -4.01 16.32 9.28
C TYR A 9 -4.30 14.82 9.10
N VAL A 10 -4.98 14.23 10.08
CA VAL A 10 -5.56 12.89 10.01
C VAL A 10 -7.08 12.98 10.16
N ARG A 11 -7.83 12.22 9.36
CA ARG A 11 -9.28 12.05 9.50
C ARG A 11 -9.65 10.57 9.43
N LEU A 12 -10.48 10.12 10.36
CA LEU A 12 -11.05 8.77 10.39
C LEU A 12 -12.57 8.87 10.25
N TYR A 13 -13.12 8.09 9.33
CA TYR A 13 -14.56 7.94 9.14
C TYR A 13 -14.87 6.45 9.24
N SER A 14 -15.65 6.05 10.23
CA SER A 14 -16.07 4.66 10.38
C SER A 14 -17.56 4.62 10.69
N ARG A 15 -18.26 3.62 10.13
CA ARG A 15 -19.65 3.30 10.46
C ARG A 15 -19.80 1.78 10.48
N PRO A 16 -20.48 1.20 11.49
CA PRO A 16 -20.77 -0.23 11.52
C PRO A 16 -21.35 -0.74 10.18
N GLY A 17 -20.80 -1.83 9.66
CA GLY A 17 -21.20 -2.42 8.38
C GLY A 17 -20.82 -1.64 7.11
N LYS A 18 -20.19 -0.45 7.21
CA LYS A 18 -19.68 0.31 6.04
C LYS A 18 -18.16 0.30 5.92
N GLY A 19 -17.47 -0.17 6.96
CA GLY A 19 -16.02 -0.17 7.06
C GLY A 19 -15.44 1.14 7.58
N THR A 20 -14.12 1.29 7.44
CA THR A 20 -13.35 2.42 7.98
C THR A 20 -12.52 3.05 6.86
N ARG A 21 -12.55 4.38 6.79
CA ARG A 21 -11.70 5.19 5.92
C ARG A 21 -10.78 6.06 6.76
N LEU A 22 -9.48 5.80 6.69
CA LEU A 22 -8.43 6.63 7.26
C LEU A 22 -7.81 7.50 6.17
N LYS A 23 -7.67 8.80 6.41
CA LYS A 23 -6.99 9.75 5.52
C LYS A 23 -5.93 10.51 6.31
N ALA A 24 -4.67 10.31 5.99
CA ALA A 24 -3.56 11.14 6.48
C ALA A 24 -3.04 12.03 5.34
N VAL A 25 -2.84 13.31 5.63
CA VAL A 25 -2.35 14.31 4.67
C VAL A 25 -1.12 14.97 5.27
N PHE A 26 -0.07 15.12 4.47
CA PHE A 26 1.19 15.78 4.83
C PHE A 26 1.43 16.92 3.86
N ARG A 27 1.88 18.10 4.32
CA ARG A 27 2.21 19.21 3.41
C ARG A 27 3.42 18.84 2.56
N TYR A 28 3.29 18.94 1.23
CA TYR A 28 4.31 18.48 0.29
C TYR A 28 5.67 19.18 0.49
N SER A 29 5.67 20.46 0.81
CA SER A 29 6.87 21.29 1.02
C SER A 29 7.32 21.37 2.48
N HIS A 30 6.83 20.52 3.38
CA HIS A 30 7.32 20.51 4.76
C HIS A 30 8.73 19.88 4.83
N LEU A 31 9.66 20.55 5.51
CA LEU A 31 11.05 20.08 5.65
C LEU A 31 11.10 18.70 6.32
N ASP A 32 10.30 18.52 7.38
CA ASP A 32 10.26 17.25 8.13
C ASP A 32 9.31 16.20 7.56
N ARG A 33 8.78 16.38 6.33
CA ARG A 33 7.90 15.37 5.73
C ARG A 33 8.72 14.09 5.52
N PRO A 34 8.36 12.96 6.14
CA PRO A 34 9.11 11.73 5.98
C PRO A 34 8.99 11.22 4.53
N PRO A 35 10.02 10.51 4.02
CA PRO A 35 9.88 9.77 2.78
C PRO A 35 8.79 8.69 2.93
N LEU A 36 8.24 8.23 1.81
CA LEU A 36 7.22 7.16 1.81
C LEU A 36 7.77 5.81 2.31
N GLY A 37 9.10 5.62 2.26
CA GLY A 37 9.75 4.37 2.67
C GLY A 37 9.54 3.22 1.68
N ASP A 38 9.77 1.99 2.15
CA ASP A 38 9.57 0.76 1.37
C ASP A 38 8.10 0.34 1.37
N LEU A 39 7.34 0.87 0.40
CA LEU A 39 5.93 0.54 0.22
C LEU A 39 5.74 -0.91 -0.29
N ALA A 40 6.66 -1.43 -1.11
CA ALA A 40 6.55 -2.78 -1.63
C ALA A 40 6.70 -3.81 -0.51
N GLY A 41 7.75 -3.70 0.30
CA GLY A 41 7.97 -4.55 1.47
C GLY A 41 6.84 -4.43 2.49
N SER A 42 6.36 -3.21 2.77
CA SER A 42 5.23 -2.99 3.68
C SER A 42 3.96 -3.72 3.22
N ILE A 43 3.63 -3.65 1.92
CA ILE A 43 2.49 -4.37 1.34
C ILE A 43 2.69 -5.89 1.41
N CYS A 44 3.90 -6.38 1.12
CA CYS A 44 4.21 -7.80 1.15
C CYS A 44 4.06 -8.38 2.56
N VAL A 45 4.62 -7.71 3.57
CA VAL A 45 4.50 -8.12 4.98
C VAL A 45 3.03 -8.10 5.42
N PHE A 46 2.28 -7.07 5.01
CA PHE A 46 0.87 -6.96 5.33
C PHE A 46 0.04 -8.12 4.75
N LEU A 47 0.26 -8.47 3.49
CA LEU A 47 -0.43 -9.57 2.82
C LEU A 47 0.02 -10.96 3.31
N ALA A 48 1.29 -11.11 3.70
CA ALA A 48 1.80 -12.35 4.29
C ALA A 48 1.22 -12.59 5.70
N GLY A 49 1.01 -11.53 6.48
CA GLY A 49 0.52 -11.60 7.85
C GLY A 49 -1.01 -11.78 7.99
N ALA A 50 -1.78 -11.50 6.94
CA ALA A 50 -3.25 -11.55 6.97
C ALA A 50 -3.81 -12.36 5.79
N ARG A 51 -3.91 -13.69 5.95
CA ARG A 51 -4.27 -14.64 4.89
C ARG A 51 -5.62 -14.38 4.22
N ASP A 52 -6.59 -13.86 4.96
CA ASP A 52 -7.94 -13.59 4.44
C ASP A 52 -8.11 -12.17 3.88
N LEU A 53 -7.05 -11.37 3.89
CA LEU A 53 -7.11 -9.98 3.48
C LEU A 53 -6.88 -9.82 1.99
N GLN A 54 -7.81 -9.12 1.34
CA GLN A 54 -7.65 -8.66 -0.04
C GLN A 54 -7.27 -7.18 -0.03
N LEU A 55 -6.18 -6.83 -0.70
CA LEU A 55 -5.69 -5.47 -0.78
C LEU A 55 -5.84 -4.94 -2.20
N ARG A 56 -6.54 -3.82 -2.32
CA ARG A 56 -6.47 -2.96 -3.50
C ARG A 56 -5.67 -1.70 -3.17
N TYR A 57 -4.49 -1.60 -3.74
CA TYR A 57 -3.58 -0.48 -3.57
C TYR A 57 -3.61 0.44 -4.79
N VAL A 58 -3.75 1.75 -4.57
CA VAL A 58 -3.76 2.75 -5.64
C VAL A 58 -2.72 3.81 -5.34
N HIS A 59 -1.69 3.90 -6.19
CA HIS A 59 -0.66 4.93 -6.09
C HIS A 59 -0.84 5.97 -7.18
N ARG A 60 -0.72 7.25 -6.84
CA ARG A 60 -0.81 8.37 -7.79
C ARG A 60 0.37 9.31 -7.59
N LYS A 61 1.10 9.59 -8.67
CA LYS A 61 2.31 10.43 -8.65
C LYS A 61 2.43 11.17 -9.98
N LYS A 62 2.50 12.52 -9.93
CA LYS A 62 2.69 13.39 -11.11
C LYS A 62 1.79 13.02 -12.31
N GLY A 63 0.49 12.85 -12.06
CA GLY A 63 -0.49 12.47 -13.11
C GLY A 63 -0.50 10.98 -13.49
N ARG A 64 0.52 10.20 -13.11
CA ARG A 64 0.56 8.76 -13.32
C ARG A 64 -0.17 8.03 -12.19
N ARG A 65 -0.68 6.84 -12.51
CA ARG A 65 -1.48 6.03 -11.60
C ARG A 65 -1.13 4.55 -11.76
N LEU A 66 -0.82 3.91 -10.64
CA LEU A 66 -0.72 2.46 -10.52
C LEU A 66 -1.92 1.95 -9.72
N VAL A 67 -2.47 0.83 -10.16
CA VAL A 67 -3.47 0.07 -9.42
C VAL A 67 -2.95 -1.34 -9.27
N PHE A 68 -2.78 -1.78 -8.02
CA PHE A 68 -2.45 -3.15 -7.67
C PHE A 68 -3.65 -3.77 -6.95
N ASP A 69 -3.98 -4.99 -7.31
CA ASP A 69 -5.03 -5.80 -6.67
C ASP A 69 -4.45 -7.17 -6.32
N SER A 70 -4.42 -7.50 -5.04
CA SER A 70 -3.74 -8.71 -4.56
C SER A 70 -4.41 -9.99 -5.07
N ARG A 71 -5.72 -9.97 -5.33
CA ARG A 71 -6.46 -11.13 -5.85
C ARG A 71 -6.16 -11.33 -7.34
N ALA A 72 -6.17 -10.26 -8.12
CA ALA A 72 -5.82 -10.32 -9.54
C ALA A 72 -4.37 -10.79 -9.73
N PHE A 73 -3.44 -10.23 -8.94
CA PHE A 73 -2.03 -10.62 -8.97
C PHE A 73 -1.83 -12.10 -8.64
N ALA A 74 -2.49 -12.59 -7.59
CA ALA A 74 -2.39 -13.99 -7.18
C ALA A 74 -2.85 -14.95 -8.31
N ALA A 75 -3.97 -14.63 -8.96
CA ALA A 75 -4.51 -15.41 -10.06
C ALA A 75 -3.60 -15.41 -11.31
N GLU A 76 -3.08 -14.24 -11.69
CA GLU A 76 -2.21 -14.08 -12.87
C GLU A 76 -0.87 -14.83 -12.69
N HIS A 77 -0.31 -14.79 -11.48
CA HIS A 77 1.01 -15.35 -11.19
C HIS A 77 0.99 -16.74 -10.53
N GLY A 78 -0.19 -17.36 -10.42
CA GLY A 78 -0.34 -18.69 -9.80
C GLY A 78 0.11 -18.74 -8.34
N VAL A 79 -0.03 -17.64 -7.60
CA VAL A 79 0.34 -17.57 -6.18
C VAL A 79 -0.85 -18.00 -5.34
N THR A 80 -0.67 -19.07 -4.56
CA THR A 80 -1.69 -19.59 -3.63
C THR A 80 -1.58 -18.97 -2.23
N SER A 81 -0.39 -18.51 -1.86
CA SER A 81 -0.10 -17.92 -0.55
C SER A 81 1.05 -16.92 -0.64
N PHE A 82 0.85 -15.70 -0.11
CA PHE A 82 1.92 -14.70 0.02
C PHE A 82 2.80 -14.92 1.26
N ALA A 83 2.42 -15.84 2.15
CA ALA A 83 3.22 -16.19 3.33
C ALA A 83 4.36 -17.18 2.99
N GLU A 84 4.25 -17.88 1.87
CA GLU A 84 5.30 -18.79 1.40
C GLU A 84 6.43 -18.00 0.73
N PRO A 85 7.71 -18.42 0.90
CA PRO A 85 8.85 -17.66 0.37
C PRO A 85 8.74 -17.35 -1.12
N GLN A 86 8.27 -18.29 -1.94
CA GLN A 86 8.13 -18.08 -3.38
C GLN A 86 7.03 -17.08 -3.72
N GLY A 87 5.87 -17.17 -3.07
CA GLY A 87 4.77 -16.22 -3.24
C GLY A 87 5.16 -14.82 -2.78
N PHE A 88 5.84 -14.71 -1.65
CA PHE A 88 6.37 -13.45 -1.12
C PHE A 88 7.36 -12.80 -2.09
N GLN A 89 8.35 -13.55 -2.59
CA GLN A 89 9.37 -13.03 -3.49
C GLN A 89 8.78 -12.57 -4.84
N ARG A 90 7.83 -13.35 -5.40
CA ARG A 90 7.09 -12.95 -6.61
C ARG A 90 6.34 -11.64 -6.39
N LEU A 91 5.60 -11.52 -5.28
CA LEU A 91 4.86 -10.31 -4.92
C LEU A 91 5.79 -9.11 -4.76
N LEU A 92 6.88 -9.25 -4.00
CA LEU A 92 7.82 -8.17 -3.74
C LEU A 92 8.44 -7.65 -5.04
N THR A 93 8.96 -8.55 -5.86
CA THR A 93 9.62 -8.20 -7.12
C THR A 93 8.63 -7.54 -8.09
N GLY A 94 7.43 -8.11 -8.23
CA GLY A 94 6.38 -7.56 -9.10
C GLY A 94 5.96 -6.15 -8.68
N LEU A 95 5.73 -5.92 -7.38
CA LEU A 95 5.37 -4.60 -6.86
C LEU A 95 6.50 -3.57 -7.01
N GLN A 96 7.76 -3.96 -6.77
CA GLN A 96 8.90 -3.06 -6.95
C GLN A 96 9.03 -2.60 -8.40
N VAL A 97 8.90 -3.52 -9.37
CA VAL A 97 8.93 -3.17 -10.81
C VAL A 97 7.82 -2.18 -11.15
N GLN A 98 6.58 -2.46 -10.73
CA GLN A 98 5.44 -1.58 -10.99
C GLN A 98 5.59 -0.19 -10.35
N LEU A 99 6.12 -0.12 -9.13
CA LEU A 99 6.35 1.14 -8.43
C LEU A 99 7.50 1.96 -9.05
N HIS A 100 8.52 1.30 -9.60
CA HIS A 100 9.62 1.99 -10.30
C HIS A 100 9.20 2.59 -11.64
N GLN A 101 8.15 2.05 -12.28
CA GLN A 101 7.63 2.55 -13.56
C GLN A 101 6.74 3.82 -13.41
N LEU A 102 6.46 4.25 -12.17
CA LEU A 102 5.69 5.46 -11.81
C LEU A 102 6.53 6.75 -11.72
#